data_AF-A0A1I4FUA7-F1
#
_entry.id   AF-A0A1I4FUA7-F1
#
_cell.length_a   1.000
_cell.length_b   1.000
_cell.length_c   1.000
_cell.angle_alpha   90.00
_cell.angle_beta   90.00
_cell.angle_gamma   90.00
#
_symmetry.space_group_name_H-M   'P 1'
#
loop_
_entity.id
_entity.type
_entity.pdbx_description
1 polymer ?
#
loop_
_entity_poly.entity_id
_entity_poly.type
_entity_poly.pdbx_seq_one_letter_code
_entity_poly.pdbx_strand_id
1 'polypeptide(L)'
;DTGAFAVESIRRWWHALGKTRYLSATSLLITADCGGSNGARVRLWKRELQTFANETGLAITVAHHPPGTSKWNRIEHRLFAFITQNWRGKPLISHEVIVQLIGATTTDKGLDVQCCLDENAYPKAIKVSDAEMAAINLARDDFHGEWNYTISPLPCTSIDHGSSAPSANRAI
;
A
#
# COMPACT_ATOMS: atom_id res chain seq x y z
N ASP A 1 -7.52 -3.87 -11.94
CA ASP A 1 -6.63 -2.86 -11.31
C ASP A 1 -5.18 -3.33 -11.39
N THR A 2 -4.22 -2.54 -10.90
CA THR A 2 -2.78 -2.87 -10.90
C THR A 2 -2.21 -2.74 -9.49
N GLY A 3 -1.07 -3.38 -9.21
CA GLY A 3 -0.38 -3.22 -7.92
C GLY A 3 -0.06 -1.76 -7.59
N ALA A 4 0.26 -0.95 -8.61
CA ALA A 4 0.48 0.49 -8.45
C ALA A 4 -0.77 1.24 -8.00
N PHE A 5 -1.94 0.93 -8.57
CA PHE A 5 -3.21 1.52 -8.13
C PHE A 5 -3.53 1.16 -6.66
N ALA A 6 -3.31 -0.10 -6.28
CA ALA A 6 -3.56 -0.56 -4.93
C ALA A 6 -2.67 0.17 -3.90
N VAL A 7 -1.38 0.31 -4.19
CA VAL A 7 -0.46 1.05 -3.30
C VAL A 7 -0.75 2.54 -3.29
N GLU A 8 -1.13 3.13 -4.42
CA GLU A 8 -1.50 4.56 -4.44
C GLU A 8 -2.72 4.86 -3.58
N SER A 9 -3.70 3.94 -3.54
CA SER A 9 -4.84 4.04 -2.63
C SER A 9 -4.41 4.11 -1.16
N ILE A 10 -3.40 3.30 -0.77
CA ILE A 10 -2.84 3.28 0.59
C ILE A 10 -2.03 4.54 0.86
N ARG A 11 -1.24 4.98 -0.12
CA ARG A 11 -0.45 6.22 -0.05
C ARG A 11 -1.35 7.43 0.18
N ARG A 12 -2.41 7.60 -0.62
CA ARG A 12 -3.40 8.67 -0.47
C ARG A 12 -4.05 8.63 0.91
N TRP A 13 -4.46 7.45 1.38
CA TRP A 13 -5.00 7.30 2.74
C TRP A 13 -3.98 7.73 3.81
N TRP A 14 -2.71 7.32 3.67
CA TRP A 14 -1.66 7.68 4.61
C TRP A 14 -1.46 9.20 4.68
N HIS A 15 -1.37 9.89 3.54
CA HIS A 15 -1.17 11.34 3.52
C HIS A 15 -2.41 12.12 3.97
N ALA A 16 -3.62 11.67 3.62
CA ALA A 16 -4.85 12.35 3.99
C ALA A 16 -5.22 12.17 5.47
N LEU A 17 -5.03 10.96 6.01
CA LEU A 17 -5.55 10.57 7.32
C LEU A 17 -4.53 9.84 8.19
N GLY A 18 -3.77 8.91 7.63
CA GLY A 18 -2.91 8.02 8.41
C GLY A 18 -1.84 8.77 9.20
N LYS A 19 -1.10 9.66 8.54
CA LYS A 19 0.03 10.40 9.12
C LYS A 19 -0.40 11.29 10.28
N THR A 20 -1.55 11.96 10.17
CA THR A 20 -2.07 12.84 11.23
C THR A 20 -2.65 12.06 12.40
N ARG A 21 -3.30 10.92 12.13
CA ARG A 21 -3.88 10.04 13.16
C ARG A 21 -2.83 9.21 13.91
N TYR A 22 -1.68 8.93 13.27
CA TYR A 22 -0.63 8.07 13.82
C TYR A 22 0.76 8.73 13.68
N LEU A 23 0.96 9.86 14.37
CA LEU A 23 2.15 10.72 14.24
C LEU A 23 3.49 10.02 14.48
N SER A 24 3.51 9.01 15.36
CA SER A 24 4.72 8.28 15.76
C SER A 24 4.77 6.86 15.18
N ALA A 25 3.94 6.54 14.18
CA ALA A 25 3.97 5.21 13.58
C ALA A 25 5.30 4.98 12.86
N THR A 26 5.92 3.85 13.16
CA THR A 26 7.11 3.33 12.47
C THR A 26 6.78 2.15 11.58
N SER A 27 5.54 1.65 11.66
CA SER A 27 5.08 0.48 10.90
C SER A 27 3.61 0.58 10.52
N LEU A 28 3.23 -0.09 9.43
CA LEU A 28 1.86 -0.23 8.93
C LEU A 28 1.54 -1.72 8.72
N LEU A 29 0.46 -2.20 9.34
CA LEU A 29 -0.11 -3.53 9.04
C LEU A 29 -1.21 -3.41 7.99
N ILE A 30 -1.08 -4.16 6.91
CA ILE A 30 -2.07 -4.30 5.85
C ILE A 30 -2.63 -5.71 5.89
N THR A 31 -3.93 -5.84 6.14
CA THR A 31 -4.67 -7.09 5.90
C THR A 31 -5.14 -7.10 4.46
N ALA A 32 -4.59 -7.99 3.64
CA ALA A 32 -4.86 -8.03 2.20
C ALA A 32 -5.56 -9.33 1.79
N ASP A 33 -6.34 -9.26 0.71
CA ASP A 33 -6.86 -10.45 0.06
C ASP A 33 -5.76 -11.09 -0.80
N CYS A 34 -5.80 -12.42 -0.99
CA CYS A 34 -4.82 -13.13 -1.81
C CYS A 34 -5.02 -12.98 -3.34
N GLY A 35 -5.97 -12.16 -3.80
CA GLY A 35 -6.37 -12.05 -5.21
C GLY A 35 -6.02 -10.71 -5.86
N GLY A 36 -6.23 -10.59 -7.17
CA GLY A 36 -6.15 -9.31 -7.87
C GLY A 36 -4.80 -8.59 -7.78
N SER A 37 -4.83 -7.28 -7.57
CA SER A 37 -3.68 -6.38 -7.60
C SER A 37 -2.79 -6.44 -6.36
N ASN A 38 -3.29 -6.89 -5.21
CA ASN A 38 -2.58 -6.95 -3.93
C ASN A 38 -2.26 -8.40 -3.48
N GLY A 39 -2.42 -9.38 -4.38
CA GLY A 39 -2.15 -10.78 -4.08
C GLY A 39 -0.69 -11.07 -3.74
N ALA A 40 -0.46 -12.09 -2.90
CA ALA A 40 0.85 -12.44 -2.35
C ALA A 40 1.96 -12.72 -3.39
N ARG A 41 1.57 -13.15 -4.61
CA ARG A 41 2.50 -13.46 -5.72
C ARG A 41 2.74 -12.28 -6.66
N VAL A 42 2.03 -11.17 -6.48
CA VAL A 42 2.10 -10.03 -7.40
C VAL A 42 3.39 -9.25 -7.14
N ARG A 43 4.31 -9.29 -8.11
CA ARG A 43 5.62 -8.61 -8.01
C ARG A 43 5.50 -7.10 -8.01
N LEU A 44 4.63 -6.56 -8.87
CA LEU A 44 4.37 -5.12 -8.95
C LEU A 44 3.90 -4.56 -7.61
N TRP A 45 2.98 -5.25 -6.94
CA TRP A 45 2.52 -4.90 -5.60
C TRP A 45 3.68 -4.77 -4.60
N LYS A 46 4.57 -5.77 -4.54
CA LYS A 46 5.74 -5.74 -3.64
C LYS A 46 6.70 -4.60 -3.98
N ARG A 47 6.97 -4.37 -5.27
CA ARG A 47 7.82 -3.26 -5.72
C ARG A 47 7.26 -1.91 -5.30
N GLU A 48 5.96 -1.69 -5.52
CA GLU A 48 5.29 -0.44 -5.17
C GLU A 48 5.24 -0.24 -3.64
N LEU A 49 5.03 -1.32 -2.87
CA LEU A 49 5.15 -1.26 -1.41
C LEU A 49 6.56 -0.89 -0.95
N GLN A 50 7.62 -1.37 -1.62
CA GLN A 50 8.99 -0.95 -1.30
C GLN A 50 9.16 0.55 -1.53
N THR A 51 8.68 1.07 -2.66
CA THR A 51 8.72 2.50 -2.97
C THR A 51 7.98 3.30 -1.89
N PHE A 52 6.77 2.87 -1.49
CA PHE A 52 6.02 3.50 -0.41
C PHE A 52 6.71 3.42 0.96
N ALA A 53 7.31 2.28 1.31
CA ALA A 53 8.09 2.12 2.55
C ALA A 53 9.28 3.09 2.58
N ASN A 54 10.00 3.23 1.47
CA ASN A 54 11.13 4.16 1.35
C ASN A 54 10.69 5.62 1.52
N GLU A 55 9.57 6.00 0.92
CA GLU A 55 9.06 7.38 1.00
C GLU A 55 8.56 7.76 2.39
N THR A 56 7.97 6.80 3.11
CA THR A 56 7.34 7.06 4.41
C THR A 56 8.22 6.73 5.61
N GLY A 57 9.26 5.91 5.42
CA GLY A 57 10.05 5.34 6.50
C GLY A 57 9.29 4.26 7.30
N LEU A 58 8.11 3.82 6.85
CA LEU A 58 7.33 2.79 7.53
C LEU A 58 7.79 1.38 7.15
N ALA A 59 7.92 0.51 8.14
CA ALA A 59 7.93 -0.93 7.90
C ALA A 59 6.51 -1.43 7.59
N ILE A 60 6.32 -2.03 6.43
CA ILE A 60 4.99 -2.46 5.96
C ILE A 60 4.86 -3.97 6.11
N THR A 61 4.04 -4.42 7.05
CA THR A 61 3.67 -5.82 7.19
C THR A 61 2.40 -6.10 6.41
N VAL A 62 2.44 -7.11 5.55
CA VAL A 62 1.27 -7.59 4.81
C VAL A 62 0.89 -8.96 5.34
N ALA A 63 -0.33 -9.06 5.87
CA ALA A 63 -0.95 -10.29 6.31
C ALA A 63 -2.09 -10.65 5.37
N HIS A 64 -1.94 -11.75 4.63
CA HIS A 64 -2.94 -12.17 3.66
C HIS A 64 -3.98 -13.09 4.28
N HIS A 65 -5.24 -12.86 3.92
CA HIS A 65 -6.30 -13.82 4.17
C HIS A 65 -6.10 -15.08 3.29
N PRO A 66 -6.37 -16.30 3.81
CA PRO A 66 -6.30 -17.51 3.00
C PRO A 66 -7.20 -17.43 1.74
N PRO A 67 -6.84 -18.11 0.64
CA PRO A 67 -7.69 -18.14 -0.55
C PRO A 67 -9.13 -18.56 -0.25
N GLY A 68 -10.11 -17.86 -0.83
CA GLY A 68 -11.54 -18.15 -0.64
C GLY A 68 -12.14 -17.64 0.68
N THR A 69 -11.44 -16.78 1.42
CA THR A 69 -11.89 -16.29 2.75
C THR A 69 -12.27 -14.81 2.77
N SER A 70 -12.55 -14.18 1.63
CA SER A 70 -12.92 -12.75 1.55
C SER A 70 -14.10 -12.38 2.45
N LYS A 71 -15.06 -13.29 2.67
CA LYS A 71 -16.17 -13.12 3.62
C LYS A 71 -15.70 -12.82 5.05
N TRP A 72 -14.47 -13.16 5.42
CA TRP A 72 -13.93 -12.90 6.76
C TRP A 72 -13.22 -11.55 6.85
N ASN A 73 -13.00 -10.87 5.73
CA ASN A 73 -12.48 -9.52 5.72
C ASN A 73 -13.52 -8.58 6.35
N ARG A 74 -13.12 -7.84 7.39
CA ARG A 74 -14.04 -6.97 8.14
C ARG A 74 -14.62 -5.86 7.27
N ILE A 75 -13.93 -5.45 6.20
CA ILE A 75 -14.40 -4.37 5.33
C ILE A 75 -15.72 -4.71 4.64
N GLU A 76 -15.92 -5.98 4.28
CA GLU A 76 -17.15 -6.49 3.66
C GLU A 76 -18.37 -6.18 4.54
N HIS A 77 -18.23 -6.40 5.85
CA HIS A 77 -19.33 -6.24 6.81
C HIS A 77 -19.42 -4.83 7.39
N ARG A 78 -18.30 -4.11 7.47
CA ARG A 78 -18.25 -2.79 8.14
C ARG A 78 -18.43 -1.62 7.19
N LEU A 79 -18.19 -1.81 5.90
CA LEU A 79 -18.28 -0.74 4.90
C LEU A 79 -19.12 -1.16 3.70
N PHE A 80 -18.73 -2.23 2.99
CA PHE A 80 -19.36 -2.56 1.70
C PHE A 80 -20.83 -2.92 1.83
N ALA A 81 -21.23 -3.68 2.86
CA ALA A 81 -22.63 -3.96 3.13
C ALA A 81 -23.50 -2.69 3.27
N PHE A 82 -22.95 -1.62 3.85
CA PHE A 82 -23.66 -0.35 4.02
C PHE A 82 -23.64 0.51 2.75
N ILE A 83 -22.55 0.49 1.98
CA ILE A 83 -22.50 1.14 0.66
C ILE A 83 -23.57 0.53 -0.25
N THR A 84 -23.65 -0.80 -0.33
CA THR A 84 -24.67 -1.49 -1.14
C THR A 84 -26.10 -1.11 -0.71
N GLN A 85 -26.36 -1.00 0.59
CA GLN A 85 -27.66 -0.53 1.09
C GLN A 85 -27.94 0.91 0.69
N ASN A 86 -26.95 1.81 0.81
CA ASN A 86 -27.09 3.21 0.44
C ASN A 86 -27.34 3.40 -1.07
N TRP A 87 -26.77 2.53 -1.90
CA TRP A 87 -26.92 2.55 -3.35
C TRP A 87 -28.27 2.01 -3.86
N ARG A 88 -29.03 1.31 -3.00
CA ARG A 88 -30.25 0.62 -3.41
C ARG A 88 -31.23 1.58 -4.10
N GLY A 89 -31.52 1.30 -5.38
CA GLY A 89 -32.46 2.07 -6.19
C GLY A 89 -31.93 3.41 -6.69
N LYS A 90 -30.63 3.69 -6.53
CA LYS A 90 -29.99 4.94 -7.01
C LYS A 90 -29.16 4.65 -8.27
N PRO A 91 -29.39 5.36 -9.39
CA PRO A 91 -28.66 5.12 -10.62
C PRO A 91 -27.23 5.70 -10.55
N LEU A 92 -26.23 4.88 -10.91
CA LEU A 92 -24.80 5.24 -10.86
C LEU A 92 -24.35 5.83 -12.20
N ILE A 93 -24.77 7.06 -12.49
CA ILE A 93 -24.68 7.68 -13.82
C ILE A 93 -23.37 8.45 -14.09
N SER A 94 -22.59 8.76 -13.06
CA SER A 94 -21.30 9.45 -13.19
C SER A 94 -20.35 9.10 -12.04
N HIS A 95 -19.04 9.32 -12.24
CA HIS A 95 -18.06 9.15 -11.17
C HIS A 95 -18.35 10.06 -9.97
N GLU A 96 -18.78 11.30 -10.21
CA GLU A 96 -19.16 12.23 -9.16
C GLU A 96 -20.32 11.68 -8.31
N VAL A 97 -21.38 11.16 -8.95
CA VAL A 97 -22.50 10.53 -8.25
C VAL A 97 -22.03 9.33 -7.44
N ILE A 98 -21.14 8.50 -7.98
CA ILE A 98 -20.58 7.35 -7.26
C ILE A 98 -19.80 7.81 -6.02
N VAL A 99 -18.91 8.79 -6.15
CA VAL A 99 -18.11 9.33 -5.03
C VAL A 99 -19.01 9.92 -3.95
N GLN A 100 -20.00 10.73 -4.34
CA GLN A 100 -20.97 11.31 -3.42
C GLN A 100 -21.76 10.23 -2.68
N LEU A 101 -22.22 9.19 -3.38
CA LEU A 101 -22.96 8.09 -2.76
C LEU A 101 -22.09 7.26 -1.82
N ILE A 102 -20.83 7.00 -2.15
CA ILE A 102 -19.93 6.30 -1.22
C ILE A 102 -19.71 7.16 0.03
N GLY A 103 -19.32 8.43 -0.14
CA GLY A 103 -19.04 9.34 0.96
C GLY A 103 -20.24 9.61 1.87
N ALA A 104 -21.47 9.59 1.33
CA ALA A 104 -22.69 9.76 2.10
C ALA A 104 -23.12 8.50 2.87
N THR A 105 -22.32 7.43 2.87
CA THR A 105 -22.66 6.19 3.59
C THR A 105 -22.39 6.35 5.08
N THR A 106 -23.44 6.33 5.89
CA THR A 106 -23.38 6.45 7.35
C THR A 106 -24.06 5.27 8.05
N THR A 107 -23.77 5.07 9.34
CA THR A 107 -24.49 4.10 10.20
C THR A 107 -24.81 4.73 11.55
N ASP A 108 -25.79 4.18 12.27
CA ASP A 108 -26.14 4.62 13.64
C ASP A 108 -24.98 4.51 14.63
N LYS A 109 -23.96 3.71 14.31
CA LYS A 109 -22.73 3.54 15.09
C LYS A 109 -21.63 4.55 14.73
N GLY A 110 -21.94 5.56 13.92
CA GLY A 110 -21.01 6.64 13.57
C GLY A 110 -19.98 6.27 12.51
N LEU A 111 -20.33 5.43 11.53
CA LEU A 111 -19.46 5.22 10.37
C LEU A 111 -19.33 6.54 9.58
N ASP A 112 -18.10 6.98 9.39
CA ASP A 112 -17.71 8.12 8.55
C ASP A 112 -16.86 7.62 7.37
N VAL A 113 -17.25 7.96 6.14
CA VAL A 113 -16.63 7.46 4.91
C VAL A 113 -16.07 8.62 4.10
N GLN A 114 -14.75 8.59 3.90
CA GLN A 114 -14.10 9.48 2.94
C GLN A 114 -13.87 8.76 1.63
N CYS A 115 -14.35 9.36 0.54
CA CYS A 115 -14.18 8.85 -0.81
C CYS A 115 -13.64 9.97 -1.70
N CYS A 116 -12.67 9.63 -2.54
CA CYS A 116 -12.11 10.55 -3.53
C CYS A 116 -11.89 9.80 -4.85
N LEU A 117 -11.95 10.54 -5.95
CA LEU A 117 -11.63 10.01 -7.27
C LEU A 117 -10.10 10.04 -7.47
N ASP A 118 -9.55 8.93 -7.95
CA ASP A 118 -8.18 8.88 -8.44
C ASP A 118 -8.19 8.93 -9.97
N GLU A 119 -7.73 10.05 -10.53
CA GLU A 119 -7.66 10.29 -11.97
C GLU A 119 -6.32 9.87 -12.59
N ASN A 120 -5.41 9.31 -11.80
CA ASN A 120 -4.11 8.84 -12.29
C ASN A 120 -4.27 7.70 -13.30
N ALA A 121 -3.37 7.66 -14.27
CA ALA A 121 -3.28 6.56 -15.22
C ALA A 121 -2.35 5.45 -14.69
N TYR A 122 -2.84 4.21 -14.70
CA TYR A 122 -2.07 3.04 -14.26
C TYR A 122 -1.86 2.06 -15.42
N PRO A 123 -0.68 2.08 -16.05
CA PRO A 123 -0.37 1.13 -17.12
C PRO A 123 -0.51 -0.31 -16.67
N LYS A 124 -1.19 -1.12 -17.48
CA LYS A 124 -1.34 -2.56 -17.26
C LYS A 124 -0.10 -3.31 -17.76
N ALA A 125 0.05 -4.55 -17.30
CA ALA A 125 1.11 -5.46 -17.74
C ALA A 125 2.55 -4.97 -17.52
N ILE A 126 2.78 -4.11 -16.52
CA ILE A 126 4.14 -3.77 -16.06
C ILE A 126 4.81 -5.05 -15.55
N LYS A 127 5.93 -5.40 -16.18
CA LYS A 127 6.77 -6.51 -15.75
C LYS A 127 7.80 -6.00 -14.75
N VAL A 128 7.94 -6.70 -13.64
CA VAL A 128 9.00 -6.48 -12.67
C VAL A 128 10.07 -7.54 -12.91
N SER A 129 11.29 -7.09 -13.14
CA SER A 129 12.47 -7.93 -13.37
C SER A 129 12.92 -8.64 -12.09
N ASP A 130 13.71 -9.71 -12.24
CA ASP A 130 14.28 -10.45 -11.10
C ASP A 130 15.24 -9.59 -10.29
N ALA A 131 15.97 -8.68 -10.95
CA ALA A 131 16.80 -7.68 -10.28
C ALA A 131 15.96 -6.73 -9.41
N GLU A 132 14.84 -6.19 -9.93
CA GLU A 132 13.93 -5.35 -9.13
C GLU A 132 13.36 -6.11 -7.94
N MET A 133 13.02 -7.40 -8.08
CA MET A 133 12.52 -8.20 -6.96
C MET A 133 13.59 -8.48 -5.91
N ALA A 134 14.83 -8.72 -6.34
CA ALA A 134 15.95 -8.97 -5.43
C ALA A 134 16.34 -7.71 -4.64
N ALA A 135 16.05 -6.51 -5.17
CA ALA A 135 16.29 -5.24 -4.51
C ALA A 135 15.26 -4.90 -3.41
N ILE A 136 14.18 -5.66 -3.29
CA ILE A 136 13.16 -5.44 -2.25
C ILE A 136 13.69 -5.97 -0.91
N ASN A 137 13.66 -5.12 0.11
CA ASN A 137 13.98 -5.46 1.50
C ASN A 137 12.80 -6.18 2.16
N LEU A 138 12.57 -7.42 1.72
CA LEU A 138 11.45 -8.26 2.15
C LEU A 138 11.92 -9.35 3.13
N ALA A 139 11.39 -9.32 4.34
CA ALA A 139 11.47 -10.41 5.31
C ALA A 139 10.16 -11.21 5.27
N ARG A 140 10.25 -12.53 5.07
CA ARG A 140 9.07 -13.41 5.13
C ARG A 140 8.71 -13.67 6.60
N ASP A 141 7.42 -13.82 6.86
CA ASP A 141 6.95 -14.19 8.19
C ASP A 141 7.25 -15.68 8.49
N ASP A 142 7.44 -16.04 9.75
CA ASP A 142 7.62 -17.44 10.18
C ASP A 142 6.34 -18.24 9.98
N PHE A 143 5.18 -17.59 10.09
CA PHE A 143 3.87 -18.19 9.87
C PHE A 143 3.30 -17.78 8.50
N HIS A 144 3.21 -18.77 7.61
CA HIS A 144 2.77 -18.57 6.22
C HIS A 144 3.61 -17.55 5.44
N GLY A 145 4.94 -17.59 5.56
CA GLY A 145 5.88 -16.70 4.85
C GLY A 145 5.82 -16.75 3.32
N GLU A 146 5.16 -17.76 2.74
CA GLU A 146 4.80 -17.81 1.33
C GLU A 146 3.77 -16.74 0.93
N TRP A 147 2.99 -16.25 1.91
CA TRP A 147 1.98 -15.21 1.75
C TRP A 147 2.33 -13.94 2.51
N ASN A 148 2.72 -14.09 3.78
CA ASN A 148 2.93 -13.00 4.73
C ASN A 148 4.38 -12.53 4.73
N TYR A 149 4.57 -11.23 4.81
CA TYR A 149 5.89 -10.63 4.79
C TYR A 149 5.88 -9.20 5.32
N THR A 150 7.06 -8.73 5.73
CA THR A 150 7.33 -7.34 6.03
C THR A 150 8.31 -6.76 5.01
N ILE A 151 7.97 -5.61 4.44
CA ILE A 151 8.85 -4.81 3.60
C ILE A 151 9.32 -3.61 4.42
N SER A 152 10.62 -3.53 4.66
CA SER A 152 11.23 -2.42 5.41
C SER A 152 11.81 -1.38 4.46
N PRO A 153 11.92 -0.10 4.88
CA PRO A 153 12.63 0.89 4.10
C PRO A 153 14.06 0.44 3.80
N LEU A 154 14.57 0.78 2.62
CA LEU A 154 15.98 0.61 2.32
C LEU A 154 16.81 1.57 3.18
N PRO A 155 17.96 1.14 3.73
CA PRO A 155 18.85 2.05 4.42
C PRO A 155 19.29 3.14 3.44
N CYS A 156 19.21 4.40 3.88
CA CYS A 156 19.71 5.52 3.09
C CYS A 156 21.23 5.37 2.99
N THR A 157 21.73 4.89 1.85
CA THR A 157 23.17 4.90 1.57
C THR A 157 23.60 6.35 1.41
N SER A 158 24.14 6.94 2.48
CA SER A 158 24.93 8.16 2.40
C SER A 158 26.12 7.88 1.48
N ILE A 159 26.12 8.46 0.29
CA ILE A 159 27.29 8.47 -0.58
C ILE A 159 28.32 9.37 0.09
N ASP A 160 29.21 8.78 0.88
CA ASP A 160 30.45 9.43 1.30
C ASP A 160 31.25 9.78 0.05
N HIS A 161 31.23 11.05 -0.33
CA HIS A 161 32.15 11.58 -1.33
C HIS A 161 33.54 11.55 -0.73
N GLY A 162 34.32 10.51 -1.07
CA GLY A 162 35.69 10.33 -0.64
C GLY A 162 36.54 11.57 -0.93
N SER A 163 36.99 12.25 0.11
CA SER A 163 38.08 13.21 0.03
C SER A 163 39.39 12.43 -0.15
N SER A 164 39.81 12.24 -1.40
CA SER A 164 41.17 11.81 -1.72
C SER A 164 42.14 12.91 -1.29
N ALA A 165 42.81 12.74 -0.15
CA ALA A 165 43.97 13.56 0.20
C ALA A 165 45.15 13.15 -0.72
N PRO A 166 45.84 14.10 -1.38
CA PRO A 166 47.01 13.76 -2.17
C PRO A 166 48.19 13.43 -1.24
N SER A 167 48.86 12.34 -1.58
CA SER A 167 50.16 11.92 -1.07
C SER A 167 51.18 13.06 -1.14
N ALA A 168 51.61 13.58 0.01
CA ALA A 168 52.79 14.42 0.12
C ALA A 168 54.04 13.53 0.30
N ASN A 169 54.89 13.58 -0.71
CA ASN A 169 56.22 12.96 -0.74
C ASN A 169 57.08 13.38 0.45
N ARG A 170 57.85 12.42 0.96
CA ARG A 170 59.07 12.67 1.73
C ARG A 170 60.10 13.38 0.86
N ALA A 171 60.68 14.48 1.35
CA ALA A 171 62.02 14.91 1.02
C ALA A 171 62.58 15.81 2.13
N ILE A 172 63.74 15.37 2.65
CA ILE A 172 64.72 15.99 3.56
C ILE A 172 64.27 16.19 5.02
#